data_AF-A0A1B8X3R2-F1
#
_entry.id   AF-A0A1B8X3R2-F1
#
_cell.length_a   1.000
_cell.length_b   1.000
_cell.length_c   1.000
_cell.angle_alpha   90.00
_cell.angle_beta   90.00
_cell.angle_gamma   90.00
#
_symmetry.space_group_name_H-M   'P 1'
#
loop_
_entity.id
_entity.type
_entity.pdbx_description
1 polymer ?
#
loop_
_entity_poly.entity_id
_entity_poly.type
_entity_poly.pdbx_seq_one_letter_code
_entity_poly.pdbx_strand_id
1 'polypeptide(L)' 'MSVKEDIRAQIKGALENAPFPIKTPEALLAAFPAGADTTCKSGDVEITAGEAGGLLKESDFPFTSAQQVADLLVDRAGL' A
#
# COMPACT_ATOMS: atom_id res chain seq x y z
N MET A 1 -5.66 4.79 -18.75
CA MET A 1 -5.45 4.96 -17.30
C MET A 1 -5.86 3.64 -16.66
N SER A 2 -4.91 2.83 -16.21
CA SER A 2 -5.22 1.53 -15.59
C SER A 2 -5.55 1.73 -14.11
N VAL A 3 -6.51 0.95 -13.60
CA VAL A 3 -6.90 0.91 -12.17
C VAL A 3 -5.67 0.79 -11.26
N LYS A 4 -4.70 -0.02 -11.69
CA LYS A 4 -3.36 -0.16 -11.11
C LYS A 4 -2.66 1.18 -10.81
N GLU A 5 -2.67 2.09 -11.77
CA GLU A 5 -1.88 3.31 -11.73
C GLU A 5 -2.53 4.37 -10.84
N ASP A 6 -3.86 4.35 -10.80
CA ASP A 6 -4.70 5.21 -9.96
C ASP A 6 -4.61 4.81 -8.48
N ILE A 7 -4.71 3.49 -8.19
CA ILE A 7 -4.47 2.94 -6.85
C ILE A 7 -3.03 3.22 -6.42
N ARG A 8 -2.05 3.03 -7.31
CA ARG A 8 -0.65 3.33 -7.02
C ARG A 8 -0.44 4.80 -6.67
N ALA A 9 -1.08 5.72 -7.39
CA ALA A 9 -0.99 7.15 -7.12
C ALA A 9 -1.63 7.52 -5.77
N GLN A 10 -2.80 6.95 -5.45
CA GLN A 10 -3.45 7.15 -4.15
C GLN A 10 -2.60 6.63 -2.99
N ILE A 11 -2.08 5.40 -3.09
CA ILE A 11 -1.21 4.81 -2.06
C ILE A 11 0.05 5.66 -1.89
N LYS A 12 0.66 6.09 -3.00
CA LYS A 12 1.86 6.93 -2.96
C LYS A 12 1.58 8.28 -2.30
N GLY A 13 0.44 8.90 -2.58
CA GLY A 13 0.02 10.14 -1.93
C GLY A 13 -0.29 9.95 -0.44
N ALA A 14 -0.93 8.85 -0.07
CA ALA A 14 -1.21 8.51 1.32
C ALA A 14 0.07 8.23 2.12
N LEU A 15 1.06 7.59 1.49
CA LEU A 15 2.37 7.27 2.08
C LEU A 15 3.42 8.37 1.85
N GLU A 16 3.08 9.53 1.28
CA GLU A 16 4.07 10.58 0.97
C GLU A 16 4.72 11.15 2.25
N ASN A 17 4.01 11.10 3.37
CA ASN A 17 4.49 11.51 4.70
C ASN A 17 4.92 10.32 5.58
N ALA A 18 4.99 9.11 5.02
CA ALA A 18 5.36 7.93 5.77
C ALA A 18 6.84 7.95 6.18
N PRO A 19 7.18 7.46 7.39
CA PRO A 19 8.56 7.34 7.83
C PRO A 19 9.24 6.14 7.14
N PHE A 20 9.79 6.36 5.94
CA PHE A 20 10.64 5.37 5.27
C PHE A 20 12.04 5.32 5.91
N PRO A 21 12.66 4.14 6.03
CA PRO A 21 12.17 2.84 5.58
C PRO A 21 11.18 2.20 6.57
N ILE A 22 10.08 1.67 6.04
CA ILE A 22 9.09 0.92 6.81
C ILE A 22 9.64 -0.49 7.01
N LYS A 23 9.88 -0.88 8.27
CA LYS A 23 10.49 -2.18 8.61
C LYS A 23 9.49 -3.19 9.16
N THR A 24 8.29 -2.74 9.52
CA THR A 24 7.25 -3.57 10.13
C THR A 24 5.88 -3.28 9.51
N PRO A 25 4.99 -4.28 9.48
CA PRO A 25 3.61 -4.09 9.05
C PRO A 25 2.89 -3.03 9.89
N GLU A 26 3.16 -2.94 11.20
CA GLU A 26 2.63 -1.89 12.06
C GLU A 26 3.08 -0.48 11.66
N ALA A 27 4.35 -0.31 11.26
CA ALA A 27 4.83 0.98 10.76
C ALA A 27 4.20 1.33 9.41
N LEU A 28 3.92 0.32 8.56
CA LEU A 28 3.20 0.50 7.30
C LEU A 28 1.78 0.99 7.56
N LEU A 29 1.09 0.36 8.51
CA LEU A 29 -0.24 0.73 8.97
C LEU A 29 -0.23 2.13 9.56
N ALA A 30 0.69 2.45 10.46
CA ALA A 30 0.80 3.78 11.06
C ALA A 30 1.13 4.89 10.05
N ALA A 31 1.74 4.53 8.92
CA ALA A 31 2.03 5.47 7.84
C ALA A 31 0.80 5.86 7.02
N PHE A 32 -0.25 5.04 7.02
CA PHE A 32 -1.49 5.36 6.34
C PHE A 32 -2.42 6.20 7.23
N PRO A 33 -3.16 7.18 6.68
CA PRO A 33 -4.05 8.05 7.46
C PRO A 33 -5.19 7.30 8.16
N ALA A 34 -5.65 6.17 7.60
CA ALA A 34 -6.65 5.30 8.22
C ALA A 34 -6.08 3.92 8.60
N GLY A 35 -4.76 3.73 8.56
CA GLY A 35 -4.15 2.45 8.87
C GLY A 35 -4.64 1.29 8.02
N ALA A 36 -5.03 0.19 8.67
CA ALA A 36 -5.51 -1.04 8.02
C ALA A 36 -6.75 -0.79 7.18
N ASP A 37 -7.57 0.17 7.62
CA ASP A 37 -8.84 0.56 7.01
C ASP A 37 -8.66 1.55 5.85
N THR A 38 -7.43 1.82 5.43
CA THR A 38 -7.21 2.68 4.25
C THR A 38 -7.65 1.95 3.00
N THR A 39 -8.87 2.25 2.55
CA THR A 39 -9.44 1.67 1.35
C THR A 39 -8.98 2.44 0.12
N CYS A 40 -8.20 1.76 -0.73
CA CYS A 40 -7.84 2.24 -2.06
C CYS A 40 -8.85 1.68 -3.06
N LYS A 41 -9.67 2.57 -3.60
CA LYS A 41 -10.71 2.24 -4.57
C LYS A 41 -10.33 2.89 -5.90
N SER A 42 -10.31 2.10 -6.97
CA SER A 42 -10.31 2.66 -8.31
C SER A 42 -11.13 1.80 -9.28
N GLY A 43 -12.06 2.45 -9.97
CA GLY A 43 -13.05 1.78 -10.81
C GLY A 43 -13.88 0.76 -10.03
N ASP A 44 -13.77 -0.51 -10.43
CA ASP A 44 -14.49 -1.66 -9.86
C ASP A 44 -13.66 -2.41 -8.80
N VAL A 45 -12.40 -2.02 -8.59
CA VAL A 45 -11.51 -2.68 -7.63
C VAL A 45 -11.43 -1.87 -6.34
N GLU A 46 -11.70 -2.55 -5.24
CA GLU A 46 -11.59 -2.04 -3.89
C GLU A 46 -10.62 -2.93 -3.13
N ILE A 47 -9.55 -2.35 -2.60
CA ILE A 47 -8.62 -3.06 -1.74
C ILE A 47 -8.26 -2.22 -0.53
N THR A 48 -8.18 -2.85 0.64
CA THR A 48 -7.73 -2.16 1.85
C THR A 48 -6.22 -2.31 2.01
N ALA A 49 -5.60 -1.30 2.60
CA ALA A 49 -4.18 -1.34 2.94
C ALA A 49 -3.85 -2.49 3.91
N GLY A 50 -4.80 -2.87 4.77
CA GLY A 50 -4.68 -4.02 5.66
C GLY A 50 -4.70 -5.36 4.91
N GLU A 51 -5.64 -5.57 3.98
CA GLU A 51 -5.69 -6.79 3.15
C GLU A 51 -4.41 -6.95 2.34
N ALA A 52 -4.04 -5.89 1.65
CA ALA A 52 -2.90 -5.94 0.76
C ALA A 52 -1.57 -5.93 1.52
N GLY A 53 -1.51 -5.29 2.69
CA GLY A 53 -0.41 -5.40 3.63
C GLY A 53 -0.28 -6.79 4.25
N GLY A 54 -1.39 -7.50 4.48
CA GLY A 54 -1.41 -8.88 4.94
C GLY A 54 -0.99 -9.89 3.87
N LEU A 55 -1.14 -9.55 2.58
CA LEU A 55 -0.58 -10.32 1.46
C LEU A 55 0.96 -10.19 1.35
N LEU A 56 1.54 -9.15 1.98
CA LEU A 56 2.98 -8.95 2.08
C LEU A 56 3.53 -9.81 3.21
N LYS A 57 4.66 -10.47 2.95
CA LYS A 57 5.36 -11.24 3.98
C LYS A 57 6.28 -10.32 4.77
N GLU A 58 6.53 -10.66 6.02
CA GLU A 58 7.54 -9.98 6.85
C GLU A 58 8.95 -10.03 6.21
N SER A 59 9.21 -11.00 5.33
CA SER A 59 10.45 -11.10 4.55
C SER A 59 10.58 -10.08 3.40
N ASP A 60 9.48 -9.45 2.97
CA ASP A 60 9.51 -8.36 1.98
C ASP A 60 9.86 -7.01 2.62
N PHE A 61 9.81 -6.92 3.95
CA PHE A 61 10.31 -5.76 4.68
C PHE A 61 11.85 -5.80 4.76
N PRO A 62 12.52 -4.63 4.70
CA PRO A 62 11.95 -3.29 4.78
C PRO A 62 11.59 -2.67 3.42
N PHE A 63 10.45 -1.98 3.37
CA PHE A 63 10.12 -1.12 2.26
C PHE A 63 10.90 0.18 2.33
N THR A 64 11.62 0.50 1.27
CA THR A 64 12.44 1.71 1.17
C THR A 64 11.72 2.87 0.47
N SER A 65 10.56 2.62 -0.14
CA SER A 65 9.80 3.65 -0.85
C SER A 65 8.32 3.34 -0.94
N ALA A 66 7.49 4.41 -0.94
CA ALA A 66 6.04 4.33 -1.11
C ALA A 66 5.65 3.66 -2.44
N GLN A 67 6.46 3.88 -3.48
CA GLN A 67 6.24 3.20 -4.77
C GLN A 67 6.37 1.69 -4.66
N GLN A 68 7.32 1.17 -3.88
CA GLN A 68 7.54 -0.27 -3.77
C GLN A 68 6.35 -0.93 -3.05
N VAL A 69 5.85 -0.29 -2.00
CA VAL A 69 4.62 -0.70 -1.29
C VAL A 69 3.43 -0.70 -2.24
N ALA A 70 3.23 0.41 -2.95
CA ALA A 70 2.11 0.57 -3.87
C ALA A 70 2.13 -0.45 -5.03
N ASP A 71 3.31 -0.71 -5.60
CA ASP A 71 3.47 -1.68 -6.69
C ASP A 71 3.16 -3.10 -6.22
N LEU A 72 3.71 -3.51 -5.06
CA LEU A 72 3.46 -4.82 -4.47
C LEU A 72 2.01 -5.02 -4.02
N LEU A 73 1.36 -3.97 -3.50
CA LEU A 73 -0.06 -3.98 -3.17
C LEU A 73 -0.91 -4.30 -4.41
N VAL A 74 -0.65 -3.58 -5.49
CA VAL A 74 -1.40 -3.70 -6.75
C VAL A 74 -1.12 -5.03 -7.43
N ASP A 75 0.13 -5.49 -7.41
CA ASP A 75 0.53 -6.80 -7.95
C ASP A 75 -0.14 -7.95 -7.19
N ARG A 76 -0.16 -7.88 -5.85
CA ARG A 76 -0.83 -8.88 -5.00
C ARG A 76 -2.35 -8.83 -5.07
N ALA A 77 -2.92 -7.66 -5.37
CA ALA A 77 -4.34 -7.50 -5.66
C ALA A 77 -4.77 -8.21 -6.96
N GLY A 78 -3.82 -8.61 -7.81
CA GLY A 78 -4.11 -9.25 -9.10
C GLY A 78 -4.57 -8.28 -10.19
N LEU A 79 -4.11 -7.03 -10.13
CA LEU A 79 -4.43 -5.95 -11.07
C LEU A 79 -3.40 -5.75 -12.19
#